data_AF-A0A1G7VNP7-F1
#
_entry.id   AF-A0A1G7VNP7-F1
#
_cell.length_a   1.000
_cell.length_b   1.000
_cell.length_c   1.000
_cell.angle_alpha   90.00
_cell.angle_beta   90.00
_cell.angle_gamma   90.00
#
_symmetry.space_group_name_H-M   'P 1'
#
loop_
_entity.id
_entity.type
_entity.pdbx_description
1 polymer ?
#
loop_
_entity_poly.entity_id
_entity_poly.type
_entity_poly.pdbx_seq_one_letter_code
_entity_poly.pdbx_strand_id
1 'polypeptide(L)'
;MRVYGVVGWKNAGKTGLMERLVAEITGRGFTVSTVKHAHHTFDVDHPGKDSHRHRIAGAREVLLASGARFALMHELRGAEEPPLEAHLARLSPVDLVLVEGYKRDAHPKVEAHRAETGNALIAPDDPTVRAVASDVVLELDRPVFDLNDTKAVAEFILREVGLITAPAKPATAAPPPLRNDCFALPPGVHWTPVNEALALLKDRLHAVTEEESRPAADAGGRILAQDVTASRANPPLPNTAVDGYGFAGGRGEGLHEMPLVAGRAAAGDRPGAVPAGQAIRVLTGAALPEGVDTVILQEDVTADGGTLRFNGPVKQGANTRKAGEDVQAGDVILSAGACVGPAELALLAAAGVAEVRLRKRLKVGVISTGDELVEMGSEARDGQIYDANRPMLLQLATDFGHEAVDLGRVADNREELRARLDAGAAEVDVILTSGGASAGDEDHVSALLTEAGAMQLWRIAVKPGRPLALGMWQGVPVFGLPGNPVAAMVCTLIFARPAMALLAGAGWEEPQGFDVPAAFEKRKKPGRREYLRARMRGGRAEVFASEGSGRISGLSWAEGLVELDEAARDIKPGAMVRFIPYGSFTG
;
A
#
# COMPACT_ATOMS: atom_id res chain seq x y z
N MET A 1 26.17 -33.82 -5.74
CA MET A 1 24.85 -33.44 -5.19
C MET A 1 24.98 -33.45 -3.68
N ARG A 2 24.54 -32.39 -3.00
CA ARG A 2 24.42 -32.39 -1.54
C ARG A 2 23.11 -33.08 -1.14
N VAL A 3 23.01 -33.60 0.08
CA VAL A 3 21.81 -34.31 0.57
C VAL A 3 21.42 -33.77 1.94
N TYR A 4 20.14 -33.51 2.14
CA TYR A 4 19.61 -33.06 3.42
C TYR A 4 18.19 -33.59 3.67
N GLY A 5 17.90 -34.03 4.89
CA GLY A 5 16.65 -34.67 5.25
C GLY A 5 15.65 -33.75 5.96
N VAL A 6 14.36 -34.05 5.83
CA VAL A 6 13.26 -33.50 6.64
C VAL A 6 12.54 -34.66 7.31
N VAL A 7 12.61 -34.73 8.64
CA VAL A 7 12.02 -35.79 9.47
C VAL A 7 11.01 -35.24 10.47
N GLY A 8 10.33 -36.13 11.20
CA GLY A 8 9.23 -35.77 12.11
C GLY A 8 8.10 -36.80 12.10
N TRP A 9 7.19 -36.68 13.06
CA TRP A 9 6.03 -37.58 13.19
C TRP A 9 4.91 -37.27 12.20
N LYS A 10 3.94 -38.17 12.10
CA LYS A 10 2.76 -37.94 11.24
C LYS A 10 2.07 -36.65 11.70
N ASN A 11 1.63 -35.83 10.75
CA ASN A 11 1.02 -34.52 10.99
C ASN A 11 1.94 -33.44 11.60
N ALA A 12 3.24 -33.69 11.77
CA ALA A 12 4.18 -32.69 12.29
C ALA A 12 4.55 -31.57 11.28
N GLY A 13 3.84 -31.45 10.16
CA GLY A 13 4.09 -30.42 9.15
C GLY A 13 5.20 -30.71 8.13
N LYS A 14 5.79 -31.91 8.12
CA LYS A 14 6.90 -32.29 7.21
C LYS A 14 6.67 -31.97 5.74
N THR A 15 5.56 -32.45 5.16
CA THR A 15 5.29 -32.29 3.72
C THR A 15 5.13 -30.81 3.37
N GLY A 16 4.49 -30.03 4.24
CA GLY A 16 4.38 -28.59 4.06
C GLY A 16 5.73 -27.86 4.20
N LEU A 17 6.58 -28.27 5.14
CA LEU A 17 7.94 -27.73 5.25
C LEU A 17 8.78 -28.09 4.01
N MET A 18 8.67 -29.33 3.54
CA MET A 18 9.37 -29.83 2.35
C MET A 18 9.02 -29.03 1.09
N GLU A 19 7.74 -28.80 0.83
CA GLU A 19 7.28 -27.98 -0.30
C GLU A 19 7.83 -26.55 -0.23
N ARG A 20 7.76 -25.93 0.95
CA ARG A 20 8.30 -24.58 1.17
C ARG A 20 9.82 -24.51 1.00
N LEU A 21 10.55 -25.53 1.47
CA LEU A 21 12.01 -25.59 1.30
C LEU A 21 12.42 -25.77 -0.15
N VAL A 22 11.71 -26.61 -0.92
CA VAL A 22 11.95 -26.74 -2.36
C VAL A 22 11.73 -25.39 -3.06
N ALA A 23 10.60 -24.73 -2.78
CA ALA A 23 10.29 -23.43 -3.38
C ALA A 23 11.30 -22.33 -3.00
N GLU A 24 11.70 -22.27 -1.73
CA GLU A 24 12.66 -21.28 -1.22
C GLU A 24 14.06 -21.49 -1.80
N ILE A 25 14.56 -22.73 -1.83
CA ILE A 25 15.92 -23.02 -2.30
C ILE A 25 16.01 -22.91 -3.82
N THR A 26 14.99 -23.34 -4.56
CA THR A 26 14.93 -23.14 -6.02
C THR A 26 14.78 -21.66 -6.38
N GLY A 27 14.00 -20.90 -5.60
CA GLY A 27 13.90 -19.43 -5.72
C GLY A 27 15.23 -18.69 -5.49
N ARG A 28 16.20 -19.31 -4.80
CA ARG A 28 17.58 -18.79 -4.64
C ARG A 28 18.53 -19.20 -5.76
N GLY A 29 18.05 -19.88 -6.81
CA GLY A 29 18.82 -20.27 -7.98
C GLY A 29 19.51 -21.64 -7.89
N PHE A 30 19.28 -22.42 -6.83
CA PHE A 30 19.81 -23.78 -6.72
C PHE A 30 18.87 -24.79 -7.37
N THR A 31 19.42 -25.78 -8.05
CA THR A 31 18.67 -26.93 -8.56
C THR A 31 18.39 -27.92 -7.42
N VAL A 32 17.13 -28.36 -7.29
CA VAL A 32 16.69 -29.26 -6.21
C VAL A 32 15.95 -30.46 -6.77
N SER A 33 16.30 -31.65 -6.28
CA SER A 33 15.49 -32.88 -6.44
C SER A 33 14.96 -33.33 -5.08
N THR A 34 13.91 -34.15 -5.09
CA THR A 34 13.32 -34.69 -3.85
C THR A 34 13.28 -36.22 -3.87
N VAL A 35 13.45 -36.81 -2.70
CA VAL A 35 13.23 -38.25 -2.46
C VAL A 35 12.20 -38.37 -1.35
N LYS A 36 11.16 -39.19 -1.55
CA LYS A 36 10.14 -39.48 -0.54
C LYS A 36 10.09 -40.97 -0.24
N HIS A 37 10.29 -41.32 1.02
CA HIS A 37 10.15 -42.71 1.49
C HIS A 37 8.70 -42.98 1.92
N ALA A 38 8.10 -44.07 1.42
CA ALA A 38 6.75 -44.49 1.79
C ALA A 38 6.80 -45.82 2.55
N HIS A 39 6.07 -45.93 3.67
CA HIS A 39 6.02 -47.15 4.50
C HIS A 39 5.04 -48.23 4.00
N HIS A 40 4.38 -48.01 2.86
CA HIS A 40 3.43 -48.94 2.24
C HIS A 40 3.68 -49.02 0.73
N THR A 41 3.28 -50.14 0.11
CA THR A 41 3.28 -50.28 -1.35
C THR A 41 2.50 -49.11 -1.97
N PHE A 42 3.14 -48.34 -2.83
CA PHE A 42 2.51 -47.29 -3.61
C PHE A 42 2.46 -47.73 -5.07
N ASP A 43 1.37 -47.39 -5.76
CA ASP A 43 1.28 -47.58 -7.21
C ASP A 43 1.18 -46.21 -7.87
N VAL A 44 2.02 -46.00 -8.87
CA VAL A 44 2.05 -44.78 -9.69
C VAL A 44 1.27 -44.96 -10.99
N ASP A 45 0.84 -46.21 -11.27
CA ASP A 45 0.13 -46.61 -12.47
C ASP A 45 -1.26 -47.18 -12.14
N HIS A 46 -2.16 -47.20 -13.12
CA HIS A 46 -3.56 -47.58 -12.91
C HIS A 46 -3.92 -48.88 -13.65
N PRO A 47 -4.70 -49.78 -13.02
CA PRO A 47 -5.22 -50.97 -13.69
C PRO A 47 -5.94 -50.62 -15.01
N GLY A 48 -5.60 -51.36 -16.07
CA GLY A 48 -6.17 -51.18 -17.42
C GLY A 48 -5.37 -50.31 -18.37
N LYS A 49 -4.33 -49.58 -17.91
CA LYS A 49 -3.36 -48.90 -18.79
C LYS A 49 -2.36 -49.88 -19.39
N ASP A 50 -1.82 -49.57 -20.57
CA ASP A 50 -0.86 -50.44 -21.25
C ASP A 50 0.43 -50.61 -20.45
N SER A 51 0.93 -49.53 -19.82
CA SER A 51 2.06 -49.58 -18.89
C SER A 51 1.82 -50.53 -17.71
N HIS A 52 0.61 -50.51 -17.14
CA HIS A 52 0.23 -51.41 -16.05
C HIS A 52 0.21 -52.86 -16.54
N ARG A 53 -0.33 -53.11 -17.75
CA ARG A 53 -0.34 -54.44 -18.36
C ARG A 53 1.08 -54.97 -18.62
N HIS A 54 2.00 -54.12 -19.10
CA HIS A 54 3.41 -54.49 -19.29
C HIS A 54 4.09 -54.92 -17.99
N ARG A 55 3.85 -54.17 -16.91
CA ARG A 55 4.38 -54.44 -15.57
C ARG A 55 3.89 -55.78 -15.00
N ILE A 56 2.57 -56.02 -15.07
CA ILE A 56 1.95 -57.29 -14.64
C ILE A 56 2.41 -58.46 -15.51
N ALA A 57 2.65 -58.24 -16.80
CA ALA A 57 3.18 -59.26 -17.72
C ALA A 57 4.63 -59.69 -17.41
N GLY A 58 5.33 -59.01 -16.50
CA GLY A 58 6.66 -59.40 -16.05
C GLY A 58 7.78 -58.40 -16.38
N ALA A 59 7.47 -57.23 -16.96
CA ALA A 59 8.49 -56.23 -17.23
C ALA A 59 9.22 -55.82 -15.93
N ARG A 60 10.56 -55.81 -15.96
CA ARG A 60 11.39 -55.38 -14.83
C ARG A 60 11.40 -53.86 -14.70
N GLU A 61 11.38 -53.17 -15.83
CA GLU A 61 11.27 -51.72 -15.91
C GLU A 61 10.23 -51.33 -16.96
N VAL A 62 9.49 -50.26 -16.69
CA VAL A 62 8.53 -49.67 -17.63
C VAL A 62 8.76 -48.17 -17.65
N LEU A 63 9.10 -47.62 -18.83
CA LEU A 63 9.32 -46.20 -19.07
C LEU A 63 8.11 -45.60 -19.83
N LEU A 64 7.41 -44.65 -19.23
CA LEU A 64 6.46 -43.79 -19.93
C LEU A 64 7.17 -42.51 -20.34
N ALA A 65 7.06 -42.09 -21.61
CA ALA A 65 7.66 -40.86 -22.10
C ALA A 65 6.68 -40.06 -22.97
N SER A 66 6.83 -38.74 -22.95
CA SER A 66 6.11 -37.76 -23.77
C SER A 66 7.04 -36.57 -24.07
N GLY A 67 6.61 -35.64 -24.93
CA GLY A 67 7.38 -34.43 -25.20
C GLY A 67 7.60 -33.50 -23.98
N ALA A 68 6.84 -33.68 -22.90
CA ALA A 68 6.92 -32.83 -21.71
C ALA A 68 7.59 -33.50 -20.49
N ARG A 69 7.58 -34.84 -20.39
CA ARG A 69 8.08 -35.59 -19.22
C ARG A 69 8.19 -37.09 -19.47
N PHE A 70 8.96 -37.77 -18.63
CA PHE A 70 9.01 -39.22 -18.53
C PHE A 70 8.85 -39.71 -17.08
N ALA A 71 8.48 -40.99 -16.92
CA ALA A 71 8.42 -41.69 -15.64
C ALA A 71 8.95 -43.12 -15.83
N LEU A 72 9.88 -43.55 -14.97
CA LEU A 72 10.46 -44.90 -14.97
C LEU A 72 10.01 -45.65 -13.71
N MET A 73 9.32 -46.77 -13.88
CA MET A 73 8.98 -47.68 -12.78
C MET A 73 9.92 -48.88 -12.81
N HIS A 74 10.49 -49.23 -11.66
CA HIS A 74 11.38 -50.37 -11.47
C HIS A 74 10.79 -51.33 -10.44
N GLU A 75 10.60 -52.59 -10.82
CA GLU A 75 10.00 -53.62 -9.96
C GLU A 75 11.09 -54.38 -9.19
N LEU A 76 11.04 -54.34 -7.86
CA LEU A 76 11.98 -55.08 -7.01
C LEU A 76 11.73 -56.59 -7.04
N ARG A 77 10.47 -57.03 -7.28
CA ARG A 77 10.07 -58.45 -7.38
C ARG A 77 10.63 -59.34 -6.26
N GLY A 78 10.55 -58.86 -5.01
CA GLY A 78 11.04 -59.57 -3.83
C GLY A 78 12.54 -59.41 -3.53
N ALA A 79 13.28 -58.64 -4.33
CA ALA A 79 14.60 -58.16 -3.95
C ALA A 79 14.50 -57.21 -2.75
N GLU A 80 15.58 -57.14 -1.96
CA GLU A 80 15.69 -56.21 -0.84
C GLU A 80 15.56 -54.75 -1.31
N GLU A 81 14.99 -53.91 -0.44
CA GLU A 81 14.86 -52.48 -0.68
C GLU A 81 16.26 -51.85 -0.82
N PRO A 82 16.57 -51.15 -1.93
CA PRO A 82 17.86 -50.51 -2.10
C PRO A 82 18.10 -49.41 -1.04
N PRO A 83 19.35 -49.20 -0.60
CA PRO A 83 19.68 -48.11 0.30
C PRO A 83 19.50 -46.75 -0.39
N LEU A 84 19.39 -45.67 0.38
CA LEU A 84 19.17 -44.31 -0.12
C LEU A 84 20.20 -43.91 -1.19
N GLU A 85 21.47 -44.27 -1.02
CA GLU A 85 22.56 -43.98 -1.96
C GLU A 85 22.30 -44.55 -3.35
N ALA A 86 21.69 -45.74 -3.43
CA ALA A 86 21.33 -46.36 -4.70
C ALA A 86 20.17 -45.64 -5.40
N HIS A 87 19.28 -44.99 -4.66
CA HIS A 87 18.22 -44.13 -5.21
C HIS A 87 18.77 -42.78 -5.67
N LEU A 88 19.68 -42.18 -4.90
CA LEU A 88 20.34 -40.93 -5.25
C LEU A 88 21.12 -41.04 -6.57
N ALA A 89 21.75 -42.17 -6.84
CA ALA A 89 22.47 -42.43 -8.09
C ALA A 89 21.57 -42.46 -9.35
N ARG A 90 20.24 -42.52 -9.19
CA ARG A 90 19.27 -42.53 -10.29
C ARG A 90 18.73 -41.13 -10.62
N LEU A 91 18.98 -40.14 -9.78
CA LEU A 91 18.53 -38.77 -9.99
C LEU A 91 19.45 -38.02 -10.96
N SER A 92 18.88 -37.06 -11.70
CA SER A 92 19.66 -36.09 -12.46
C SER A 92 20.55 -35.28 -11.52
N PRO A 93 21.75 -34.85 -11.96
CA PRO A 93 22.62 -33.99 -11.16
C PRO A 93 21.91 -32.70 -10.75
N VAL A 94 21.88 -32.43 -9.45
CA VAL A 94 21.36 -31.19 -8.83
C VAL A 94 22.29 -30.70 -7.73
N ASP A 95 22.14 -29.44 -7.32
CA ASP A 95 22.91 -28.85 -6.23
C ASP A 95 22.57 -29.52 -4.89
N LEU A 96 21.27 -29.72 -4.63
CA LEU A 96 20.75 -30.30 -3.40
C LEU A 96 19.63 -31.32 -3.64
N VAL A 97 19.70 -32.45 -2.94
CA VAL A 97 18.59 -33.41 -2.82
C VAL A 97 17.99 -33.28 -1.43
N LEU A 98 16.69 -32.98 -1.37
CA LEU A 98 15.92 -33.00 -0.13
C LEU A 98 15.24 -34.36 0.05
N VAL A 99 15.33 -34.94 1.25
CA VAL A 99 14.81 -36.27 1.55
C VAL A 99 13.69 -36.18 2.60
N GLU A 100 12.46 -36.54 2.23
CA GLU A 100 11.34 -36.67 3.16
C GLU A 100 11.19 -38.16 3.55
N GLY A 101 11.57 -38.52 4.77
CA GLY A 101 11.55 -39.92 5.24
C GLY A 101 12.93 -40.41 5.68
N TYR A 102 13.21 -41.71 5.50
CA TYR A 102 14.51 -42.32 5.85
C TYR A 102 15.00 -41.94 7.27
N LYS A 103 14.09 -42.05 8.25
CA LYS A 103 14.31 -41.54 9.62
C LYS A 103 15.60 -42.07 10.26
N ARG A 104 16.00 -43.29 9.93
CA ARG A 104 17.13 -44.01 10.54
C ARG A 104 18.44 -43.92 9.75
N ASP A 105 18.43 -43.26 8.59
CA ASP A 105 19.62 -43.14 7.74
C ASP A 105 20.57 -42.05 8.23
N ALA A 106 21.83 -42.11 7.81
CA ALA A 106 22.93 -41.31 8.38
C ALA A 106 23.04 -39.87 7.82
N HIS A 107 22.19 -39.47 6.87
CA HIS A 107 22.24 -38.13 6.27
C HIS A 107 21.77 -37.05 7.26
N PRO A 108 22.30 -35.81 7.19
CA PRO A 108 21.89 -34.72 8.08
C PRO A 108 20.44 -34.31 7.83
N LYS A 109 19.70 -33.97 8.89
CA LYS A 109 18.25 -33.73 8.81
C LYS A 109 17.80 -32.55 9.66
N VAL A 110 16.69 -31.93 9.28
CA VAL A 110 15.89 -31.05 10.14
C VAL A 110 14.64 -31.80 10.59
N GLU A 111 14.31 -31.72 11.88
CA GLU A 111 13.06 -32.27 12.39
C GLU A 111 11.95 -31.22 12.37
N ALA A 112 10.82 -31.54 11.73
CA ALA A 112 9.59 -30.77 11.88
C ALA A 112 8.79 -31.31 13.08
N HIS A 113 8.43 -30.40 13.99
CA HIS A 113 7.68 -30.69 15.21
C HIS A 113 6.45 -29.78 15.33
N ARG A 114 5.31 -30.38 15.68
CA ARG A 114 4.13 -29.66 16.14
C ARG A 114 3.66 -30.19 17.49
N ALA A 115 3.48 -29.29 18.46
CA ALA A 115 3.06 -29.66 19.81
C ALA A 115 1.70 -30.37 19.84
N GLU A 116 0.77 -29.99 18.97
CA GLU A 116 -0.58 -30.59 18.87
C GLU A 116 -0.56 -32.10 18.57
N THR A 117 0.54 -32.61 17.99
CA THR A 117 0.65 -34.04 17.64
C THR A 117 0.93 -34.92 18.85
N GLY A 118 1.35 -34.35 19.99
CA GLY A 118 1.63 -35.07 21.23
C GLY A 118 2.79 -36.07 21.17
N ASN A 119 3.59 -36.06 20.09
CA ASN A 119 4.73 -36.98 19.94
C ASN A 119 6.00 -36.36 20.52
N ALA A 120 6.86 -37.19 21.12
CA ALA A 120 8.19 -36.77 21.56
C ALA A 120 9.10 -36.40 20.37
N LEU A 121 10.05 -35.50 20.59
CA LEU A 121 11.07 -35.15 19.59
C LEU A 121 11.95 -36.35 19.23
N ILE A 122 12.38 -36.42 17.97
CA ILE A 122 13.38 -37.37 17.47
C ILE A 122 14.80 -36.86 17.78
N ALA A 123 15.00 -35.53 17.75
CA ALA A 123 16.28 -34.87 17.90
C ALA A 123 17.13 -35.35 19.11
N PRO A 124 16.58 -35.53 20.32
CA PRO A 124 17.39 -35.97 21.48
C PRO A 124 18.10 -37.31 21.26
N ASP A 125 17.49 -38.22 20.52
CA ASP A 125 17.99 -39.59 20.31
C ASP A 125 18.66 -39.80 18.94
N ASP A 126 18.66 -38.78 18.06
CA ASP A 126 19.23 -38.85 16.72
C ASP A 126 20.24 -37.71 16.47
N PRO A 127 21.56 -37.99 16.47
CA PRO A 127 22.60 -36.99 16.23
C PRO A 127 22.64 -36.51 14.77
N THR A 128 21.94 -37.19 13.85
CA THR A 128 21.81 -36.73 12.46
C THR A 128 20.80 -35.61 12.32
N VAL A 129 19.94 -35.37 13.30
CA VAL A 129 19.05 -34.21 13.34
C VAL A 129 19.86 -32.99 13.78
N ARG A 130 20.07 -32.04 12.88
CA ARG A 130 20.98 -30.90 13.08
C ARG A 130 20.26 -29.64 13.54
N ALA A 131 18.95 -29.57 13.32
CA ALA A 131 18.07 -28.51 13.81
C ALA A 131 16.63 -29.02 13.96
N VAL A 132 15.81 -28.25 14.69
CA VAL A 132 14.38 -28.51 14.85
C VAL A 132 13.59 -27.29 14.37
N ALA A 133 12.59 -27.51 13.52
CA ALA A 133 11.60 -26.52 13.12
C ALA A 133 10.30 -26.79 13.91
N SER A 134 9.90 -25.88 14.80
CA SER A 134 8.86 -26.12 15.81
C SER A 134 7.84 -24.98 15.87
N ASP A 135 6.58 -25.30 16.19
CA ASP A 135 5.52 -24.31 16.46
C ASP A 135 5.45 -23.87 17.94
N VAL A 136 6.34 -24.42 18.77
CA VAL A 136 6.55 -24.03 20.16
C VAL A 136 8.01 -23.76 20.43
N VAL A 137 8.29 -22.95 21.45
CA VAL A 137 9.64 -22.72 21.95
C VAL A 137 10.17 -24.01 22.58
N LEU A 138 11.35 -24.45 22.15
CA LEU A 138 12.04 -25.62 22.66
C LEU A 138 13.45 -25.21 23.09
N GLU A 139 13.89 -25.68 24.24
CA GLU A 139 15.28 -25.55 24.68
C GLU A 139 16.02 -26.84 24.31
N LEU A 140 16.87 -26.77 23.28
CA LEU A 140 17.66 -27.89 22.76
C LEU A 140 19.13 -27.51 22.62
N ASP A 141 19.99 -28.52 22.52
CA ASP A 141 21.43 -28.39 22.28
C ASP A 141 21.81 -28.02 20.82
N ARG A 142 20.80 -27.71 20.00
CA ARG A 142 20.93 -27.44 18.57
C ARG A 142 19.93 -26.36 18.13
N PRO A 143 20.13 -25.72 16.97
CA PRO A 143 19.26 -24.65 16.50
C PRO A 143 17.78 -25.06 16.46
N VAL A 144 16.94 -24.19 17.00
CA VAL A 144 15.48 -24.30 16.91
C VAL A 144 14.98 -23.12 16.10
N PHE A 145 14.28 -23.42 15.01
CA PHE A 145 13.65 -22.44 14.13
C PHE A 145 12.13 -22.47 14.33
N ASP A 146 11.48 -21.34 14.08
CA ASP A 146 10.03 -21.34 13.91
C ASP A 146 9.67 -22.23 12.72
N LEU A 147 8.66 -23.10 12.88
CA LEU A 147 8.24 -24.05 11.83
C LEU A 147 7.84 -23.35 10.52
N ASN A 148 7.41 -22.09 10.58
CA ASN A 148 7.02 -21.27 9.44
C ASN A 148 8.17 -20.39 8.91
N ASP A 149 9.28 -20.22 9.65
CA ASP A 149 10.48 -19.51 9.18
C ASP A 149 11.31 -20.37 8.22
N THR A 150 10.71 -20.61 7.05
CA THR A 150 11.33 -21.41 5.98
C THR A 150 12.64 -20.79 5.50
N LYS A 151 12.78 -19.46 5.55
CA LYS A 151 13.99 -18.76 5.09
C LYS A 151 15.18 -19.08 5.97
N ALA A 152 15.01 -19.05 7.29
CA ALA A 152 16.06 -19.41 8.24
C ALA A 152 16.42 -20.90 8.14
N VAL A 153 15.43 -21.79 8.01
CA VAL A 153 15.69 -23.22 7.83
C VAL A 153 16.43 -23.48 6.51
N ALA A 154 16.02 -22.86 5.40
CA ALA A 154 16.69 -22.99 4.11
C ALA A 154 18.12 -22.43 4.14
N GLU A 155 18.32 -21.27 4.77
CA GLU A 155 19.65 -20.69 4.94
C GLU A 155 20.56 -21.58 5.79
N PHE A 156 20.04 -22.14 6.88
CA PHE A 156 20.75 -23.11 7.69
C PHE A 156 21.17 -24.34 6.87
N ILE A 157 20.23 -24.96 6.14
CA ILE A 157 20.49 -26.11 5.28
C ILE A 157 21.58 -25.78 4.25
N LEU A 158 21.43 -24.66 3.51
CA LEU A 158 22.37 -24.26 2.47
C LEU A 158 23.77 -23.97 3.02
N ARG A 159 23.88 -23.37 4.22
CA ARG A 159 25.17 -23.18 4.90
C ARG A 159 25.76 -24.52 5.32
N GLU A 160 24.95 -25.38 5.91
CA GLU A 160 25.41 -26.68 6.41
C GLU A 160 25.91 -27.59 5.30
N VAL A 161 25.27 -27.56 4.13
CA VAL A 161 25.74 -28.30 2.96
C VAL A 161 26.82 -27.57 2.15
N GLY A 162 27.23 -26.37 2.58
CA GLY A 162 28.31 -25.59 1.99
C GLY A 162 27.98 -24.94 0.64
N LEU A 163 26.70 -24.64 0.39
CA LEU A 163 26.24 -23.96 -0.83
C LEU A 163 26.25 -22.42 -0.69
N ILE A 164 26.28 -21.87 0.52
CA ILE A 164 26.42 -20.42 0.78
C ILE A 164 27.40 -20.14 1.95
N THR A 165 28.07 -18.99 1.92
CA THR A 165 29.00 -18.52 2.97
C THR A 165 28.38 -17.40 3.81
N ALA A 166 28.89 -17.17 5.04
CA ALA A 166 28.35 -16.15 5.94
C ALA A 166 28.61 -14.71 5.43
N PRO A 167 27.66 -13.77 5.53
CA PRO A 167 27.86 -12.41 5.07
C PRO A 167 28.75 -11.58 6.03
N ALA A 168 29.68 -10.82 5.47
CA ALA A 168 30.36 -9.70 6.12
C ALA A 168 29.42 -8.49 6.17
N LYS A 169 29.45 -7.76 7.29
CA LYS A 169 28.60 -6.60 7.58
C LYS A 169 29.19 -5.32 6.96
N PRO A 170 28.43 -4.49 6.22
CA PRO A 170 28.80 -3.09 6.02
C PRO A 170 27.83 -2.12 6.72
N ALA A 171 28.38 -0.92 6.97
CA ALA A 171 27.79 0.18 7.70
C ALA A 171 27.22 1.29 6.78
N THR A 172 26.09 1.85 7.22
CA THR A 172 25.58 3.24 7.13
C THR A 172 25.29 3.97 5.80
N ALA A 173 24.07 4.57 5.82
CA ALA A 173 23.60 5.83 5.24
C ALA A 173 23.04 5.85 3.79
N ALA A 174 21.94 5.11 3.60
CA ALA A 174 20.83 5.43 2.70
C ALA A 174 19.53 5.01 3.44
N PRO A 175 18.34 5.59 3.16
CA PRO A 175 17.09 5.02 3.65
C PRO A 175 17.07 3.53 3.26
N PRO A 176 16.64 2.63 4.16
CA PRO A 176 16.75 1.20 3.89
C PRO A 176 15.99 0.86 2.62
N PRO A 177 16.58 0.13 1.65
CA PRO A 177 15.78 -0.41 0.56
C PRO A 177 14.67 -1.27 1.17
N LEU A 178 13.44 -1.10 0.68
CA LEU A 178 12.30 -1.95 1.01
C LEU A 178 12.77 -3.42 0.95
N ARG A 179 12.61 -4.16 2.06
CA ARG A 179 13.00 -5.56 2.11
C ARG A 179 12.15 -6.34 1.08
N ASN A 180 12.77 -7.21 0.29
CA ASN A 180 12.09 -8.07 -0.71
C ASN A 180 11.07 -9.06 -0.08
N ASP A 181 10.77 -8.97 1.22
CA ASP A 181 9.72 -9.71 1.91
C ASP A 181 8.40 -8.93 2.05
N CYS A 182 8.38 -7.62 1.68
CA CYS A 182 7.24 -6.72 1.75
C CYS A 182 6.01 -7.16 0.93
N PHE A 183 6.06 -8.26 0.19
CA PHE A 183 4.89 -8.76 -0.54
C PHE A 183 4.56 -10.23 -0.26
N ALA A 184 5.34 -10.97 0.54
CA ALA A 184 5.09 -12.38 0.87
C ALA A 184 3.69 -12.66 1.48
N LEU A 185 2.84 -13.44 0.82
CA LEU A 185 1.57 -13.99 1.33
C LEU A 185 1.63 -15.52 1.55
N PRO A 186 0.77 -16.09 2.43
CA PRO A 186 0.67 -17.54 2.62
C PRO A 186 0.29 -18.29 1.33
N PRO A 187 0.91 -19.44 0.97
CA PRO A 187 0.57 -20.18 -0.23
C PRO A 187 -0.75 -20.98 -0.13
N GLY A 188 -1.63 -20.81 -1.14
CA GLY A 188 -2.84 -21.59 -1.39
C GLY A 188 -3.77 -20.84 -2.35
N VAL A 189 -4.28 -21.48 -3.42
CA VAL A 189 -5.10 -20.78 -4.44
C VAL A 189 -6.42 -20.27 -3.85
N HIS A 190 -6.45 -19.00 -3.48
CA HIS A 190 -7.59 -18.26 -2.97
C HIS A 190 -7.67 -16.90 -3.69
N TRP A 191 -8.87 -16.38 -3.94
CA TRP A 191 -9.05 -15.03 -4.48
C TRP A 191 -8.88 -14.03 -3.34
N THR A 192 -7.83 -13.21 -3.37
CA THR A 192 -7.56 -12.23 -2.31
C THR A 192 -8.67 -11.18 -2.29
N PRO A 193 -9.43 -11.03 -1.19
CA PRO A 193 -10.41 -9.96 -1.04
C PRO A 193 -9.76 -8.58 -1.17
N VAL A 194 -10.52 -7.59 -1.62
CA VAL A 194 -9.99 -6.23 -1.84
C VAL A 194 -9.42 -5.64 -0.55
N ASN A 195 -10.11 -5.79 0.58
CA ASN A 195 -9.63 -5.27 1.87
C ASN A 195 -8.33 -5.93 2.33
N GLU A 196 -8.13 -7.22 2.06
CA GLU A 196 -6.88 -7.92 2.41
C GLU A 196 -5.72 -7.38 1.57
N ALA A 197 -5.93 -7.23 0.27
CA ALA A 197 -4.97 -6.61 -0.64
C ALA A 197 -4.58 -5.18 -0.19
N LEU A 198 -5.55 -4.36 0.18
CA LEU A 198 -5.32 -3.00 0.67
C LEU A 198 -4.58 -2.97 2.02
N ALA A 199 -4.94 -3.84 2.95
CA ALA A 199 -4.26 -3.95 4.24
C ALA A 199 -2.78 -4.32 4.07
N LEU A 200 -2.48 -5.26 3.17
CA LEU A 200 -1.10 -5.65 2.88
C LEU A 200 -0.27 -4.53 2.27
N LEU A 201 -0.85 -3.75 1.35
CA LEU A 201 -0.20 -2.56 0.82
C LEU A 201 0.08 -1.55 1.94
N LYS A 202 -0.92 -1.28 2.77
CA LYS A 202 -0.84 -0.33 3.88
C LYS A 202 0.24 -0.70 4.90
N ASP A 203 0.31 -1.98 5.28
CA ASP A 203 1.19 -2.45 6.34
C ASP A 203 2.67 -2.51 5.92
N ARG A 204 2.95 -2.54 4.61
CA ARG A 204 4.28 -2.92 4.08
C ARG A 204 4.96 -1.83 3.26
N LEU A 205 4.20 -0.87 2.76
CA LEU A 205 4.75 0.33 2.14
C LEU A 205 5.07 1.39 3.19
N HIS A 206 6.05 2.23 2.89
CA HIS A 206 6.43 3.37 3.71
C HIS A 206 6.89 4.52 2.83
N ALA A 207 6.99 5.73 3.37
CA ALA A 207 7.43 6.89 2.61
C ALA A 207 8.83 6.66 2.02
N VAL A 208 8.98 6.87 0.71
CA VAL A 208 10.25 6.75 -0.03
C VAL A 208 10.80 8.11 -0.48
N THR A 209 9.97 9.15 -0.44
CA THR A 209 10.35 10.49 -0.88
C THR A 209 11.25 11.19 0.14
N GLU A 210 12.32 11.80 -0.37
CA GLU A 210 13.24 12.60 0.42
C GLU A 210 12.58 13.87 0.97
N GLU A 211 13.17 14.42 2.04
CA GLU A 211 12.75 15.69 2.62
C GLU A 211 13.51 16.87 2.02
N GLU A 212 12.84 18.00 1.84
CA GLU A 212 13.44 19.27 1.46
C GLU A 212 12.90 20.43 2.30
N SER A 213 13.73 21.44 2.54
CA SER A 213 13.31 22.69 3.18
C SER A 213 12.89 23.68 2.11
N ARG A 214 11.70 24.27 2.25
CA ARG A 214 11.17 25.25 1.31
C ARG A 214 10.50 26.41 2.06
N PRO A 215 10.41 27.61 1.45
CA PRO A 215 9.54 28.66 1.94
C PRO A 215 8.10 28.16 2.11
N ALA A 216 7.44 28.53 3.20
CA ALA A 216 6.05 28.13 3.47
C ALA A 216 5.08 28.58 2.36
N ALA A 217 5.37 29.68 1.67
CA ALA A 217 4.61 30.16 0.52
C ALA A 217 4.63 29.18 -0.67
N ASP A 218 5.66 28.34 -0.80
CA ASP A 218 5.81 27.35 -1.87
C ASP A 218 5.24 25.97 -1.48
N ALA A 219 4.61 25.85 -0.31
CA ALA A 219 4.18 24.56 0.23
C ALA A 219 2.87 24.06 -0.37
N GLY A 220 2.11 24.88 -1.10
CA GLY A 220 0.81 24.52 -1.66
C GLY A 220 0.83 23.24 -2.50
N GLY A 221 -0.07 22.29 -2.19
CA GLY A 221 -0.16 20.99 -2.85
C GLY A 221 1.04 20.08 -2.60
N ARG A 222 1.79 20.30 -1.52
CA ARG A 222 2.93 19.49 -1.07
C ARG A 222 2.62 18.85 0.28
N ILE A 223 3.32 17.78 0.59
CA ILE A 223 3.14 17.02 1.83
C ILE A 223 4.17 17.47 2.86
N LEU A 224 3.75 17.74 4.09
CA LEU A 224 4.64 18.03 5.21
C LEU A 224 5.44 16.79 5.59
N ALA A 225 6.76 16.93 5.72
CA ALA A 225 7.63 15.86 6.19
C ALA A 225 7.68 15.77 7.71
N GLN A 226 7.39 16.87 8.41
CA GLN A 226 7.50 17.03 9.87
C GLN A 226 6.33 17.88 10.38
N ASP A 227 6.03 17.76 11.67
CA ASP A 227 5.10 18.64 12.37
C ASP A 227 5.58 20.09 12.26
N VAL A 228 4.64 21.02 12.07
CA VAL A 228 4.91 22.46 12.01
C VAL A 228 4.39 23.11 13.28
N THR A 229 5.26 23.84 13.95
CA THR A 229 4.93 24.62 15.15
C THR A 229 4.74 26.09 14.83
N ALA A 230 3.78 26.75 15.48
CA ALA A 230 3.55 28.18 15.31
C ALA A 230 4.73 29.02 15.84
N SER A 231 5.30 29.89 15.01
CA SER A 231 6.36 30.82 15.39
C SER A 231 5.87 31.93 16.32
N ARG A 232 4.58 32.27 16.23
CA ARG A 232 3.94 33.31 17.03
C ARG A 232 2.47 32.98 17.27
N ALA A 233 1.91 33.63 18.29
CA ALA A 233 0.49 33.56 18.56
C ALA A 233 -0.35 34.25 17.45
N ASN A 234 -1.56 33.74 17.25
CA ASN A 234 -2.58 34.35 16.41
C ASN A 234 -3.89 34.54 17.22
N PRO A 235 -4.42 35.77 17.35
CA PRO A 235 -3.72 37.03 17.09
C PRO A 235 -2.50 37.21 18.03
N PRO A 236 -1.48 38.00 17.65
CA PRO A 236 -0.26 38.14 18.45
C PRO A 236 -0.45 38.98 19.73
N LEU A 237 -1.48 39.82 19.75
CA LEU A 237 -1.85 40.69 20.88
C LEU A 237 -3.36 40.57 21.10
N PRO A 238 -3.86 40.88 22.31
CA PRO A 238 -5.29 41.04 22.53
C PRO A 238 -5.81 42.13 21.59
N ASN A 239 -6.96 41.90 20.95
CA ASN A 239 -7.51 42.84 19.98
C ASN A 239 -9.03 42.99 20.10
N THR A 240 -9.57 44.02 19.46
CA THR A 240 -11.02 44.23 19.41
C THR A 240 -11.67 43.43 18.29
N ALA A 241 -12.82 42.82 18.59
CA ALA A 241 -13.62 42.06 17.63
C ALA A 241 -14.55 42.95 16.78
N VAL A 242 -14.78 44.19 17.20
CA VAL A 242 -15.74 45.13 16.59
C VAL A 242 -15.19 46.56 16.56
N ASP A 243 -15.84 47.42 15.79
CA ASP A 243 -15.65 48.87 15.88
C ASP A 243 -16.42 49.41 17.08
N GLY A 244 -15.78 50.22 17.90
CA GLY A 244 -16.39 50.61 19.16
C GLY A 244 -15.52 51.48 20.06
N TYR A 245 -15.78 51.36 21.36
CA TYR A 245 -15.10 52.14 22.39
C TYR A 245 -14.59 51.21 23.50
N GLY A 246 -13.28 51.22 23.70
CA GLY A 246 -12.58 50.40 24.68
C GLY A 246 -12.38 51.12 26.01
N PHE A 247 -12.62 50.42 27.11
CA PHE A 247 -12.39 50.89 28.49
C PHE A 247 -12.03 49.73 29.43
N ALA A 248 -11.72 50.06 30.69
CA ALA A 248 -11.44 49.08 31.74
C ALA A 248 -12.71 48.56 32.42
N GLY A 249 -12.82 47.23 32.56
CA GLY A 249 -13.83 46.51 33.32
C GLY A 249 -15.23 46.49 32.69
N GLY A 250 -16.12 45.66 33.23
CA GLY A 250 -17.53 45.65 32.86
C GLY A 250 -18.32 46.84 33.42
N ARG A 251 -19.57 46.99 32.99
CA ARG A 251 -20.56 47.93 33.53
C ARG A 251 -21.87 47.21 33.82
N GLY A 252 -22.46 47.50 34.98
CA GLY A 252 -23.79 47.00 35.34
C GLY A 252 -24.91 47.69 34.54
N GLU A 253 -26.16 47.36 34.85
CA GLU A 253 -27.31 48.02 34.24
C GLU A 253 -27.33 49.53 34.54
N GLY A 254 -27.93 50.32 33.62
CA GLY A 254 -28.13 51.76 33.78
C GLY A 254 -27.21 52.63 32.91
N LEU A 255 -27.37 53.94 33.03
CA LEU A 255 -26.62 54.93 32.26
C LEU A 255 -25.19 55.06 32.80
N HIS A 256 -24.22 54.97 31.90
CA HIS A 256 -22.81 55.20 32.19
C HIS A 256 -22.27 56.34 31.32
N GLU A 257 -21.46 57.19 31.92
CA GLU A 257 -20.73 58.26 31.23
C GLU A 257 -19.25 58.20 31.60
N MET A 258 -18.37 58.43 30.61
CA MET A 258 -16.93 58.52 30.85
C MET A 258 -16.22 59.43 29.86
N PRO A 259 -15.10 60.07 30.25
CA PRO A 259 -14.30 60.87 29.34
C PRO A 259 -13.75 60.02 28.19
N LEU A 260 -13.75 60.57 26.98
CA LEU A 260 -13.19 59.98 25.79
C LEU A 260 -11.80 60.58 25.52
N VAL A 261 -10.78 59.74 25.50
CA VAL A 261 -9.42 60.11 25.12
C VAL A 261 -9.41 60.55 23.65
N ALA A 262 -8.68 61.62 23.34
CA ALA A 262 -8.48 62.05 21.97
C ALA A 262 -7.69 61.02 21.16
N GLY A 263 -8.17 60.68 19.96
CA GLY A 263 -7.54 59.73 19.06
C GLY A 263 -8.32 58.42 18.90
N ARG A 264 -7.65 57.40 18.35
CA ARG A 264 -8.19 56.06 18.17
C ARG A 264 -7.07 55.02 18.14
N ALA A 265 -7.40 53.76 18.41
CA ALA A 265 -6.56 52.61 18.08
C ALA A 265 -7.05 51.95 16.79
N ALA A 266 -6.17 51.80 15.78
CA ALA A 266 -6.44 51.09 14.54
C ALA A 266 -5.49 49.89 14.35
N ALA A 267 -5.83 48.98 13.44
CA ALA A 267 -4.97 47.84 13.11
C ALA A 267 -3.61 48.32 12.59
N GLY A 268 -2.53 47.76 13.14
CA GLY A 268 -1.15 48.16 12.84
C GLY A 268 -0.57 49.22 13.78
N ASP A 269 -1.40 49.92 14.55
CA ASP A 269 -0.93 50.88 15.54
C ASP A 269 -0.33 50.17 16.77
N ARG A 270 0.52 50.90 17.50
CA ARG A 270 0.89 50.58 18.88
C ARG A 270 0.19 51.56 19.82
N PRO A 271 -1.05 51.29 20.23
CA PRO A 271 -1.77 52.23 21.09
C PRO A 271 -1.09 52.34 22.45
N GLY A 272 -1.06 53.57 22.98
CA GLY A 272 -0.54 53.84 24.33
C GLY A 272 -1.50 53.42 25.44
N ALA A 273 -1.26 53.89 26.65
CA ALA A 273 -2.14 53.63 27.79
C ALA A 273 -3.39 54.51 27.77
N VAL A 274 -4.53 53.93 28.15
CA VAL A 274 -5.78 54.65 28.43
C VAL A 274 -5.87 54.88 29.94
N PRO A 275 -5.98 56.14 30.41
CA PRO A 275 -6.11 56.43 31.83
C PRO A 275 -7.34 55.76 32.45
N ALA A 276 -7.22 55.34 33.70
CA ALA A 276 -8.30 54.69 34.42
C ALA A 276 -9.59 55.54 34.42
N GLY A 277 -10.72 54.89 34.13
CA GLY A 277 -12.03 55.54 34.05
C GLY A 277 -12.31 56.30 32.75
N GLN A 278 -11.41 56.25 31.76
CA GLN A 278 -11.62 56.84 30.43
C GLN A 278 -11.84 55.75 29.37
N ALA A 279 -12.43 56.15 28.24
CA ALA A 279 -12.59 55.31 27.06
C ALA A 279 -11.75 55.84 25.89
N ILE A 280 -11.50 54.99 24.90
CA ILE A 280 -10.89 55.37 23.62
C ILE A 280 -11.64 54.71 22.47
N ARG A 281 -11.69 55.37 21.31
CA ARG A 281 -12.21 54.75 20.10
C ARG A 281 -11.27 53.64 19.63
N VAL A 282 -11.80 52.46 19.34
CA VAL A 282 -11.06 51.31 18.82
C VAL A 282 -11.72 50.81 17.53
N LEU A 283 -10.92 50.40 16.55
CA LEU A 283 -11.39 49.81 15.31
C LEU A 283 -11.08 48.31 15.28
N THR A 284 -11.93 47.54 14.60
CA THR A 284 -11.85 46.08 14.47
C THR A 284 -10.43 45.62 14.13
N GLY A 285 -9.92 44.65 14.91
CA GLY A 285 -8.57 44.12 14.75
C GLY A 285 -7.44 44.96 15.34
N ALA A 286 -7.72 46.17 15.86
CA ALA A 286 -6.72 46.96 16.58
C ALA A 286 -6.30 46.25 17.87
N ALA A 287 -5.00 46.30 18.18
CA ALA A 287 -4.50 45.85 19.47
C ALA A 287 -5.18 46.64 20.59
N LEU A 288 -5.52 45.97 21.69
CA LEU A 288 -6.10 46.65 22.84
C LEU A 288 -5.04 47.56 23.50
N PRO A 289 -5.35 48.85 23.70
CA PRO A 289 -4.51 49.76 24.47
C PRO A 289 -4.28 49.26 25.90
N GLU A 290 -3.17 49.65 26.52
CA GLU A 290 -2.94 49.33 27.93
C GLU A 290 -4.04 49.95 28.80
N GLY A 291 -4.63 49.16 29.70
CA GLY A 291 -5.77 49.57 30.53
C GLY A 291 -7.14 49.35 29.88
N VAL A 292 -7.22 48.78 28.67
CA VAL A 292 -8.48 48.40 28.02
C VAL A 292 -8.64 46.88 28.01
N ASP A 293 -9.77 46.39 28.51
CA ASP A 293 -10.13 44.97 28.47
C ASP A 293 -11.56 44.70 27.97
N THR A 294 -12.35 45.75 27.72
CA THR A 294 -13.76 45.64 27.38
C THR A 294 -14.10 46.65 26.29
N VAL A 295 -14.85 46.22 25.27
CA VAL A 295 -15.26 47.07 24.14
C VAL A 295 -16.78 47.04 23.99
N ILE A 296 -17.39 48.22 23.90
CA ILE A 296 -18.80 48.38 23.52
C ILE A 296 -18.89 48.76 22.03
N LEU A 297 -19.90 48.23 21.34
CA LEU A 297 -20.20 48.52 19.93
C LEU A 297 -20.46 50.01 19.73
N GLN A 298 -19.98 50.59 18.62
CA GLN A 298 -20.20 52.00 18.32
C GLN A 298 -21.69 52.35 18.13
N GLU A 299 -22.51 51.36 17.76
CA GLU A 299 -23.95 51.49 17.55
C GLU A 299 -24.70 51.70 18.88
N ASP A 300 -24.12 51.25 19.99
CA ASP A 300 -24.75 51.26 21.32
C ASP A 300 -24.34 52.47 22.17
N VAL A 301 -23.65 53.45 21.57
CA VAL A 301 -23.11 54.60 22.30
C VAL A 301 -23.44 55.93 21.64
N THR A 302 -23.46 56.97 22.45
CA THR A 302 -23.37 58.37 21.99
C THR A 302 -22.02 58.93 22.40
N ALA A 303 -21.23 59.40 21.44
CA ALA A 303 -19.95 60.03 21.69
C ALA A 303 -19.97 61.49 21.19
N ASP A 304 -20.04 62.44 22.12
CA ASP A 304 -20.04 63.89 21.86
C ASP A 304 -19.16 64.63 22.86
N GLY A 305 -18.65 65.81 22.48
CA GLY A 305 -17.97 66.72 23.44
C GLY A 305 -16.82 66.12 24.26
N GLY A 306 -16.16 65.06 23.78
CA GLY A 306 -15.14 64.34 24.55
C GLY A 306 -15.68 63.42 25.66
N THR A 307 -16.96 63.04 25.60
CA THR A 307 -17.64 62.14 26.54
C THR A 307 -18.29 61.00 25.78
N LEU A 308 -18.17 59.79 26.32
CA LEU A 308 -18.86 58.59 25.87
C LEU A 308 -20.04 58.30 26.80
N ARG A 309 -21.22 58.05 26.24
CA ARG A 309 -22.44 57.68 26.99
C ARG A 309 -23.06 56.42 26.42
N PHE A 310 -23.47 55.52 27.31
CA PHE A 310 -24.20 54.30 26.93
C PHE A 310 -25.02 53.76 28.08
N ASN A 311 -26.01 52.91 27.78
CA ASN A 311 -26.72 52.14 28.78
C ASN A 311 -26.12 50.74 28.85
N GLY A 312 -25.66 50.35 30.04
CA GLY A 312 -25.24 48.98 30.31
C GLY A 312 -26.45 48.02 30.38
N PRO A 313 -26.20 46.71 30.57
CA PRO A 313 -24.94 46.15 31.06
C PRO A 313 -23.94 45.80 29.94
N VAL A 314 -22.64 45.84 30.27
CA VAL A 314 -21.53 45.31 29.44
C VAL A 314 -20.67 44.41 30.30
N LYS A 315 -20.51 43.15 29.89
CA LYS A 315 -19.65 42.20 30.62
C LYS A 315 -18.18 42.56 30.43
N GLN A 316 -17.37 42.43 31.48
CA GLN A 316 -15.91 42.54 31.34
C GLN A 316 -15.39 41.56 30.27
N GLY A 317 -14.51 42.02 29.39
CA GLY A 317 -14.01 41.21 28.27
C GLY A 317 -14.88 41.23 27.01
N ALA A 318 -16.05 41.89 27.04
CA ALA A 318 -16.97 41.89 25.90
C ALA A 318 -16.31 42.46 24.64
N ASN A 319 -16.56 41.80 23.50
CA ASN A 319 -16.08 42.18 22.17
C ASN A 319 -14.55 42.30 22.05
N THR A 320 -13.81 41.56 22.89
CA THR A 320 -12.35 41.45 22.81
C THR A 320 -11.95 40.02 22.51
N ARG A 321 -10.79 39.86 21.89
CA ARG A 321 -10.12 38.57 21.68
C ARG A 321 -8.82 38.55 22.45
N LYS A 322 -8.48 37.39 23.00
CA LYS A 322 -7.21 37.20 23.70
C LYS A 322 -6.08 37.03 22.67
N ALA A 323 -4.86 37.38 23.07
CA ALA A 323 -3.69 36.94 22.33
C ALA A 323 -3.65 35.41 22.30
N GLY A 324 -3.36 34.84 21.14
CA GLY A 324 -3.29 33.39 20.94
C GLY A 324 -4.59 32.65 21.22
N GLU A 325 -5.74 33.31 21.06
CA GLU A 325 -7.05 32.64 21.20
C GLU A 325 -7.28 31.57 20.14
N ASP A 326 -6.71 31.75 18.94
CA ASP A 326 -6.76 30.78 17.85
C ASP A 326 -5.55 29.84 17.91
N VAL A 327 -4.33 30.39 17.99
CA VAL A 327 -3.08 29.61 18.05
C VAL A 327 -2.10 30.27 19.02
N GLN A 328 -1.45 29.49 19.88
CA GLN A 328 -0.34 29.95 20.71
C GLN A 328 1.01 29.67 20.05
N ALA A 329 2.01 30.49 20.39
CA ALA A 329 3.37 30.24 19.95
C ALA A 329 3.85 28.89 20.52
N GLY A 330 4.41 28.04 19.65
CA GLY A 330 4.86 26.69 20.01
C GLY A 330 3.83 25.59 19.81
N ASP A 331 2.56 25.91 19.56
CA ASP A 331 1.54 24.89 19.25
C ASP A 331 1.90 24.17 17.94
N VAL A 332 1.69 22.85 17.89
CA VAL A 332 1.71 22.10 16.63
C VAL A 332 0.44 22.44 15.86
N ILE A 333 0.58 23.18 14.76
CA ILE A 333 -0.52 23.68 13.95
C ILE A 333 -0.85 22.80 12.76
N LEU A 334 0.13 22.03 12.27
CA LEU A 334 -0.02 21.04 11.21
C LEU A 334 0.85 19.84 11.51
N SER A 335 0.33 18.64 11.29
CA SER A 335 1.06 17.39 11.52
C SER A 335 1.83 16.93 10.27
N ALA A 336 2.91 16.18 10.50
CA ALA A 336 3.62 15.46 9.45
C ALA A 336 2.65 14.57 8.64
N GLY A 337 2.83 14.54 7.32
CA GLY A 337 1.96 13.83 6.38
C GLY A 337 0.76 14.64 5.90
N ALA A 338 0.43 15.79 6.49
CA ALA A 338 -0.64 16.62 5.95
C ALA A 338 -0.27 17.21 4.58
N CYS A 339 -1.21 17.16 3.64
CA CYS A 339 -1.14 17.92 2.39
C CYS A 339 -1.47 19.39 2.67
N VAL A 340 -0.62 20.31 2.22
CA VAL A 340 -0.78 21.73 2.46
C VAL A 340 -1.73 22.32 1.41
N GLY A 341 -3.00 22.52 1.80
CA GLY A 341 -4.02 23.19 1.01
C GLY A 341 -4.10 24.70 1.29
N PRO A 342 -5.14 25.37 0.76
CA PRO A 342 -5.32 26.82 0.95
C PRO A 342 -5.50 27.23 2.42
N ALA A 343 -6.20 26.42 3.22
CA ALA A 343 -6.44 26.70 4.63
C ALA A 343 -5.15 26.56 5.44
N GLU A 344 -4.36 25.53 5.16
CA GLU A 344 -3.07 25.26 5.78
C GLU A 344 -2.08 26.37 5.46
N LEU A 345 -2.03 26.86 4.21
CA LEU A 345 -1.21 28.03 3.85
C LEU A 345 -1.60 29.29 4.63
N ALA A 346 -2.90 29.55 4.80
CA ALA A 346 -3.38 30.68 5.59
C ALA A 346 -2.95 30.56 7.07
N LEU A 347 -3.04 29.35 7.63
CA LEU A 347 -2.61 29.07 9.00
C LEU A 347 -1.11 29.25 9.19
N LEU A 348 -0.28 28.73 8.26
CA LEU A 348 1.17 28.92 8.25
C LEU A 348 1.54 30.41 8.23
N ALA A 349 0.87 31.19 7.37
CA ALA A 349 1.10 32.63 7.27
C ALA A 349 0.69 33.36 8.55
N ALA A 350 -0.50 33.06 9.11
CA ALA A 350 -1.00 33.69 10.33
C ALA A 350 -0.11 33.39 11.56
N ALA A 351 0.40 32.16 11.63
CA ALA A 351 1.32 31.69 12.67
C ALA A 351 2.78 32.14 12.46
N GLY A 352 3.08 32.87 11.38
CA GLY A 352 4.41 33.40 11.09
C GLY A 352 5.46 32.35 10.74
N VAL A 353 5.05 31.25 10.10
CA VAL A 353 5.96 30.20 9.64
C VAL A 353 6.59 30.62 8.32
N ALA A 354 7.92 30.76 8.30
CA ALA A 354 8.66 31.19 7.10
C ALA A 354 9.06 30.01 6.21
N GLU A 355 9.46 28.89 6.82
CA GLU A 355 9.92 27.69 6.12
C GLU A 355 9.27 26.44 6.71
N VAL A 356 9.09 25.42 5.88
CA VAL A 356 8.57 24.12 6.27
C VAL A 356 9.41 23.01 5.64
N ARG A 357 9.42 21.85 6.31
CA ARG A 357 9.99 20.61 5.77
C ARG A 357 8.93 19.87 4.97
N LEU A 358 9.19 19.68 3.69
CA LEU A 358 8.28 19.04 2.74
C LEU A 358 8.87 17.73 2.22
N ARG A 359 8.01 16.82 1.79
CA ARG A 359 8.40 15.67 0.97
C ARG A 359 8.57 16.11 -0.47
N LYS A 360 9.61 15.62 -1.15
CA LYS A 360 9.71 15.72 -2.62
C LYS A 360 8.50 15.05 -3.27
N ARG A 361 8.12 15.50 -4.47
CA ARG A 361 7.03 14.86 -5.22
C ARG A 361 7.47 13.44 -5.56
N LEU A 362 6.57 12.48 -5.33
CA LEU A 362 6.75 11.10 -5.78
C LEU A 362 6.83 11.10 -7.30
N LYS A 363 7.81 10.42 -7.87
CA LYS A 363 7.93 10.22 -9.31
C LYS A 363 7.24 8.93 -9.73
N VAL A 364 6.29 9.03 -10.64
CA VAL A 364 5.46 7.90 -11.09
C VAL A 364 5.72 7.67 -12.57
N GLY A 365 6.46 6.62 -12.87
CA GLY A 365 6.73 6.16 -14.23
C GLY A 365 5.55 5.39 -14.81
N VAL A 366 5.19 5.65 -16.06
CA VAL A 366 4.10 4.92 -16.74
C VAL A 366 4.62 4.27 -18.03
N ILE A 367 4.41 2.96 -18.14
CA ILE A 367 4.75 2.15 -19.33
C ILE A 367 3.46 1.53 -19.88
N SER A 368 3.28 1.57 -21.20
CA SER A 368 2.28 0.72 -21.88
C SER A 368 2.95 -0.39 -22.67
N THR A 369 2.31 -1.56 -22.74
CA THR A 369 2.78 -2.71 -23.54
C THR A 369 1.67 -3.20 -24.47
N GLY A 370 2.05 -3.64 -25.66
CA GLY A 370 1.14 -4.25 -26.62
C GLY A 370 1.49 -3.87 -28.06
N ASP A 371 1.62 -4.87 -28.92
CA ASP A 371 1.90 -4.70 -30.36
C ASP A 371 0.74 -4.03 -31.12
N GLU A 372 -0.49 -4.15 -30.58
CA GLU A 372 -1.67 -3.51 -31.12
C GLU A 372 -1.68 -1.99 -30.89
N LEU A 373 -0.89 -1.48 -29.95
CA LEU A 373 -0.98 -0.08 -29.52
C LEU A 373 -0.31 0.88 -30.52
N VAL A 374 -0.90 2.05 -30.72
CA VAL A 374 -0.35 3.21 -31.43
C VAL A 374 -0.49 4.51 -30.63
N GLU A 375 0.45 5.42 -30.84
CA GLU A 375 0.44 6.74 -30.19
C GLU A 375 -0.75 7.58 -30.65
N MET A 376 -1.31 8.38 -29.73
CA MET A 376 -2.31 9.37 -30.07
C MET A 376 -1.74 10.36 -31.10
N GLY A 377 -2.46 10.59 -32.19
CA GLY A 377 -2.01 11.44 -33.31
C GLY A 377 -1.23 10.70 -34.40
N SER A 378 -0.92 9.41 -34.23
CA SER A 378 -0.38 8.57 -35.30
C SER A 378 -1.49 7.99 -36.20
N GLU A 379 -1.12 7.55 -37.39
CA GLU A 379 -2.02 6.77 -38.27
C GLU A 379 -2.08 5.31 -37.78
N ALA A 380 -3.29 4.80 -37.52
CA ALA A 380 -3.51 3.43 -37.06
C ALA A 380 -3.73 2.48 -38.25
N ARG A 381 -3.05 1.33 -38.26
CA ARG A 381 -3.37 0.22 -39.17
C ARG A 381 -4.62 -0.52 -38.69
N ASP A 382 -5.25 -1.30 -39.56
CA ASP A 382 -6.52 -2.01 -39.27
C ASP A 382 -6.53 -2.86 -37.98
N GLY A 383 -5.38 -3.43 -37.60
CA GLY A 383 -5.23 -4.24 -36.39
C GLY A 383 -4.79 -3.47 -35.14
N GLN A 384 -4.63 -2.14 -35.23
CA GLN A 384 -4.09 -1.31 -34.17
C GLN A 384 -5.15 -0.44 -33.50
N ILE A 385 -4.93 -0.18 -32.22
CA ILE A 385 -5.75 0.70 -31.39
C ILE A 385 -4.85 1.76 -30.73
N TYR A 386 -5.43 2.90 -30.40
CA TYR A 386 -4.70 3.96 -29.71
C TYR A 386 -4.47 3.61 -28.24
N ASP A 387 -3.27 3.93 -27.75
CA ASP A 387 -2.95 3.85 -26.33
C ASP A 387 -3.77 4.88 -25.54
N ALA A 388 -4.83 4.40 -24.90
CA ALA A 388 -5.69 5.20 -24.04
C ALA A 388 -5.23 5.22 -22.58
N ASN A 389 -4.43 4.24 -22.15
CA ASN A 389 -4.15 4.04 -20.75
C ASN A 389 -2.99 4.90 -20.28
N ARG A 390 -1.89 4.96 -21.04
CA ARG A 390 -0.72 5.75 -20.64
C ARG A 390 -1.04 7.25 -20.43
N PRO A 391 -1.70 7.97 -21.37
CA PRO A 391 -2.06 9.36 -21.11
C PRO A 391 -3.03 9.53 -19.92
N MET A 392 -3.97 8.60 -19.75
CA MET A 392 -4.89 8.61 -18.61
C MET A 392 -4.15 8.42 -17.27
N LEU A 393 -3.21 7.48 -17.19
CA LEU A 393 -2.45 7.18 -15.99
C LEU A 393 -1.46 8.30 -15.63
N LEU A 394 -0.81 8.91 -16.63
CA LEU A 394 0.06 10.08 -16.43
C LEU A 394 -0.74 11.27 -15.87
N GLN A 395 -1.94 11.52 -16.40
CA GLN A 395 -2.81 12.57 -15.87
C GLN A 395 -3.27 12.26 -14.44
N LEU A 396 -3.69 11.02 -14.16
CA LEU A 396 -4.07 10.62 -12.79
C LEU A 396 -2.93 10.82 -11.79
N ALA A 397 -1.69 10.44 -12.13
CA ALA A 397 -0.54 10.69 -11.28
C ALA A 397 -0.33 12.19 -11.00
N THR A 398 -0.50 13.02 -12.02
CA THR A 398 -0.43 14.50 -11.89
C THR A 398 -1.55 15.03 -10.98
N ASP A 399 -2.78 14.56 -11.17
CA ASP A 399 -3.96 14.96 -10.37
C ASP A 399 -3.84 14.53 -8.89
N PHE A 400 -3.10 13.45 -8.61
CA PHE A 400 -2.75 13.04 -7.24
C PHE A 400 -1.60 13.86 -6.64
N GLY A 401 -1.07 14.84 -7.36
CA GLY A 401 0.03 15.72 -6.91
C GLY A 401 1.42 15.10 -7.07
N HIS A 402 1.57 14.06 -7.89
CA HIS A 402 2.84 13.41 -8.17
C HIS A 402 3.51 13.95 -9.44
N GLU A 403 4.80 13.67 -9.63
CA GLU A 403 5.53 13.94 -10.86
C GLU A 403 5.34 12.76 -11.82
N ALA A 404 4.54 12.96 -12.87
CA ALA A 404 4.30 11.92 -13.87
C ALA A 404 5.47 11.83 -14.86
N VAL A 405 6.04 10.64 -15.02
CA VAL A 405 7.16 10.36 -15.92
C VAL A 405 6.70 9.39 -17.00
N ASP A 406 6.71 9.85 -18.25
CA ASP A 406 6.36 9.02 -19.41
C ASP A 406 7.55 8.11 -19.79
N LEU A 407 7.46 6.83 -19.44
CA LEU A 407 8.45 5.83 -19.82
C LEU A 407 8.17 5.23 -21.21
N GLY A 408 7.10 5.67 -21.87
CA GLY A 408 6.74 5.33 -23.23
C GLY A 408 6.02 4.00 -23.39
N ARG A 409 5.89 3.61 -24.65
CA ARG A 409 5.31 2.34 -25.07
C ARG A 409 6.40 1.35 -25.44
N VAL A 410 6.24 0.11 -25.01
CA VAL A 410 7.10 -1.01 -25.39
C VAL A 410 6.27 -2.02 -26.20
N ALA A 411 6.85 -2.57 -27.27
CA ALA A 411 6.24 -3.69 -27.99
C ALA A 411 6.17 -4.92 -27.06
N ASP A 412 5.52 -6.01 -27.49
CA ASP A 412 5.57 -7.29 -26.77
C ASP A 412 6.93 -7.98 -27.01
N ASN A 413 7.98 -7.28 -26.58
CA ASN A 413 9.37 -7.70 -26.59
C ASN A 413 9.90 -7.67 -25.15
N ARG A 414 10.20 -8.86 -24.64
CA ARG A 414 10.66 -9.05 -23.28
C ARG A 414 11.99 -8.35 -22.95
N GLU A 415 12.94 -8.33 -23.87
CA GLU A 415 14.24 -7.69 -23.65
C GLU A 415 14.10 -6.16 -23.60
N GLU A 416 13.29 -5.60 -24.50
CA GLU A 416 12.98 -4.17 -24.52
C GLU A 416 12.23 -3.74 -23.26
N LEU A 417 11.26 -4.54 -22.81
CA LEU A 417 10.51 -4.27 -21.58
C LEU A 417 11.41 -4.33 -20.35
N ARG A 418 12.31 -5.32 -20.27
CA ARG A 418 13.31 -5.40 -19.19
C ARG A 418 14.20 -4.16 -19.18
N ALA A 419 14.76 -3.78 -20.33
CA ALA A 419 15.60 -2.59 -20.44
C ALA A 419 14.84 -1.31 -20.04
N ARG A 420 13.56 -1.21 -20.38
CA ARG A 420 12.71 -0.09 -19.99
C ARG A 420 12.43 -0.04 -18.49
N LEU A 421 12.14 -1.19 -17.88
CA LEU A 421 11.95 -1.30 -16.44
C LEU A 421 13.24 -0.97 -15.68
N ASP A 422 14.40 -1.42 -16.16
CA ASP A 422 15.72 -1.11 -15.58
C ASP A 422 16.01 0.39 -15.62
N ALA A 423 15.78 1.04 -16.78
CA ALA A 423 15.94 2.49 -16.91
C ALA A 423 14.93 3.25 -16.03
N GLY A 424 13.66 2.84 -16.06
CA GLY A 424 12.60 3.45 -15.25
C GLY A 424 12.90 3.40 -13.76
N ALA A 425 13.30 2.24 -13.24
CA ALA A 425 13.58 2.06 -11.81
C ALA A 425 14.77 2.89 -11.31
N ALA A 426 15.63 3.41 -12.19
CA ALA A 426 16.68 4.35 -11.82
C ALA A 426 16.19 5.81 -11.71
N GLU A 427 15.02 6.13 -12.26
CA GLU A 427 14.52 7.50 -12.41
C GLU A 427 13.26 7.80 -11.59
N VAL A 428 12.47 6.77 -11.25
CA VAL A 428 11.16 6.92 -10.61
C VAL A 428 11.04 6.15 -9.30
N ASP A 429 10.08 6.56 -8.48
CA ASP A 429 9.81 5.94 -7.17
C ASP A 429 8.75 4.83 -7.27
N VAL A 430 7.90 4.85 -8.30
CA VAL A 430 6.85 3.86 -8.58
C VAL A 430 6.68 3.71 -10.09
N ILE A 431 6.44 2.50 -10.58
CA ILE A 431 6.10 2.22 -11.97
C ILE A 431 4.67 1.69 -12.07
N LEU A 432 3.88 2.26 -12.98
CA LEU A 432 2.60 1.71 -13.43
C LEU A 432 2.80 1.13 -14.82
N THR A 433 2.53 -0.16 -15.01
CA THR A 433 2.46 -0.75 -16.35
C THR A 433 1.01 -0.97 -16.74
N SER A 434 0.71 -0.82 -18.03
CA SER A 434 -0.61 -1.10 -18.58
C SER A 434 -0.49 -2.05 -19.76
N GLY A 435 -1.16 -3.20 -19.67
CA GLY A 435 -0.94 -4.29 -20.64
C GLY A 435 0.03 -5.31 -20.07
N GLY A 436 -0.07 -6.56 -20.54
CA GLY A 436 0.79 -7.63 -20.06
C GLY A 436 0.74 -7.88 -18.55
N ALA A 437 -0.44 -7.96 -17.92
CA ALA A 437 -0.60 -8.45 -16.54
C ALA A 437 -1.53 -9.69 -16.42
N SER A 438 -2.02 -10.21 -17.54
CA SER A 438 -2.86 -11.39 -17.68
C SER A 438 -2.10 -12.71 -17.47
N ALA A 439 -2.84 -13.81 -17.30
CA ALA A 439 -2.26 -15.16 -17.15
C ALA A 439 -2.00 -15.86 -18.50
N GLY A 440 -1.75 -15.09 -19.57
CA GLY A 440 -1.51 -15.61 -20.92
C GLY A 440 -0.04 -15.89 -21.21
N ASP A 441 0.24 -16.70 -22.21
CA ASP A 441 1.61 -17.13 -22.59
C ASP A 441 2.50 -15.97 -23.09
N GLU A 442 1.91 -14.83 -23.47
CA GLU A 442 2.59 -13.63 -23.98
C GLU A 442 2.79 -12.54 -22.91
N ASP A 443 2.54 -12.86 -21.63
CA ASP A 443 2.53 -11.86 -20.57
C ASP A 443 3.93 -11.56 -20.01
N HIS A 444 4.65 -10.66 -20.70
CA HIS A 444 6.04 -10.36 -20.40
C HIS A 444 6.25 -9.60 -19.07
N VAL A 445 5.34 -8.73 -18.63
CA VAL A 445 5.51 -8.06 -17.32
C VAL A 445 5.38 -9.11 -16.21
N SER A 446 4.39 -10.00 -16.28
CA SER A 446 4.23 -11.04 -15.27
C SER A 446 5.44 -11.99 -15.21
N ALA A 447 5.94 -12.40 -16.37
CA ALA A 447 7.13 -13.24 -16.46
C ALA A 447 8.38 -12.53 -15.89
N LEU A 448 8.62 -11.27 -16.27
CA LEU A 448 9.81 -10.53 -15.86
C LEU A 448 9.86 -10.30 -14.36
N LEU A 449 8.78 -9.79 -13.72
CA LEU A 449 8.85 -9.56 -12.28
C LEU A 449 8.91 -10.90 -11.50
N THR A 450 8.36 -12.00 -12.05
CA THR A 450 8.52 -13.34 -11.46
C THR A 450 9.99 -13.77 -11.45
N GLU A 451 10.68 -13.60 -12.57
CA GLU A 451 12.11 -13.95 -12.71
C GLU A 451 13.04 -13.09 -11.87
N ALA A 452 12.70 -11.82 -11.66
CA ALA A 452 13.45 -10.95 -10.75
C ALA A 452 13.30 -11.37 -9.27
N GLY A 453 12.57 -12.45 -8.98
CA GLY A 453 12.29 -12.93 -7.62
C GLY A 453 11.38 -11.97 -6.85
N ALA A 454 10.65 -11.11 -7.58
CA ALA A 454 10.08 -9.90 -7.03
C ALA A 454 8.57 -9.77 -7.27
N MET A 455 7.93 -10.79 -7.83
CA MET A 455 6.48 -10.80 -8.11
C MET A 455 5.66 -11.44 -7.00
N GLN A 456 4.53 -10.79 -6.70
CA GLN A 456 3.32 -11.41 -6.22
C GLN A 456 2.18 -11.15 -7.20
N LEU A 457 1.78 -12.18 -7.95
CA LEU A 457 0.60 -12.07 -8.80
C LEU A 457 -0.65 -12.21 -7.94
N TRP A 458 -1.33 -11.08 -7.66
CA TRP A 458 -2.55 -11.10 -6.87
C TRP A 458 -3.75 -11.38 -7.76
N ARG A 459 -4.40 -12.52 -7.51
CA ARG A 459 -5.73 -12.81 -8.05
C ARG A 459 -6.77 -12.15 -7.15
N ILE A 460 -6.96 -10.83 -7.34
CA ILE A 460 -7.87 -10.05 -6.51
C ILE A 460 -9.32 -10.34 -6.88
N ALA A 461 -10.18 -10.48 -5.87
CA ALA A 461 -11.61 -10.63 -5.99
C ALA A 461 -12.31 -9.31 -6.40
N VAL A 462 -11.90 -8.70 -7.52
CA VAL A 462 -12.39 -7.40 -8.00
C VAL A 462 -12.97 -7.49 -9.42
N LYS A 463 -13.92 -6.60 -9.73
CA LYS A 463 -14.47 -6.41 -11.07
C LYS A 463 -14.75 -4.92 -11.32
N PRO A 464 -14.24 -4.33 -12.41
CA PRO A 464 -13.21 -4.86 -13.30
C PRO A 464 -11.83 -4.87 -12.62
N GLY A 465 -10.82 -5.55 -13.20
CA GLY A 465 -9.45 -5.56 -12.64
C GLY A 465 -8.90 -6.91 -12.18
N ARG A 466 -9.36 -8.01 -12.78
CA ARG A 466 -9.06 -9.37 -12.30
C ARG A 466 -7.56 -9.74 -12.30
N PRO A 467 -6.74 -9.38 -13.31
CA PRO A 467 -5.29 -9.41 -13.16
C PRO A 467 -4.81 -8.08 -12.58
N LEU A 468 -4.25 -8.12 -11.36
CA LEU A 468 -3.38 -7.06 -10.86
C LEU A 468 -2.07 -7.73 -10.46
N ALA A 469 -0.98 -7.40 -11.16
CA ALA A 469 0.34 -7.80 -10.74
C ALA A 469 0.90 -6.73 -9.82
N LEU A 470 1.52 -7.14 -8.72
CA LEU A 470 2.27 -6.26 -7.86
C LEU A 470 3.64 -6.88 -7.64
N GLY A 471 4.68 -6.08 -7.79
CA GLY A 471 6.03 -6.55 -7.54
C GLY A 471 6.98 -5.43 -7.26
N MET A 472 8.23 -5.81 -6.99
CA MET A 472 9.34 -4.88 -6.91
C MET A 472 10.20 -5.05 -8.16
N TRP A 473 10.81 -3.96 -8.63
CA TRP A 473 11.82 -4.02 -9.66
C TRP A 473 12.99 -3.18 -9.21
N GLN A 474 14.11 -3.85 -8.89
CA GLN A 474 15.30 -3.19 -8.33
C GLN A 474 15.00 -2.30 -7.10
N GLY A 475 14.02 -2.67 -6.28
CA GLY A 475 13.60 -1.90 -5.11
C GLY A 475 12.50 -0.85 -5.37
N VAL A 476 12.03 -0.70 -6.62
CA VAL A 476 10.92 0.19 -6.99
C VAL A 476 9.61 -0.61 -7.12
N PRO A 477 8.51 -0.21 -6.45
CA PRO A 477 7.20 -0.83 -6.63
C PRO A 477 6.69 -0.73 -8.07
N VAL A 478 6.20 -1.85 -8.60
CA VAL A 478 5.59 -1.96 -9.93
C VAL A 478 4.15 -2.47 -9.81
N PHE A 479 3.20 -1.66 -10.28
CA PHE A 479 1.79 -2.03 -10.42
C PHE A 479 1.53 -2.44 -11.87
N GLY A 480 1.37 -3.74 -12.11
CA GLY A 480 0.96 -4.29 -13.39
C GLY A 480 -0.55 -4.25 -13.56
N LEU A 481 -1.03 -3.20 -14.23
CA LEU A 481 -2.44 -2.93 -14.42
C LEU A 481 -3.01 -3.69 -15.64
N PRO A 482 -4.29 -4.08 -15.61
CA PRO A 482 -4.93 -4.69 -16.76
C PRO A 482 -4.95 -3.76 -17.98
N GLY A 483 -4.72 -4.29 -19.19
CA GLY A 483 -4.75 -3.50 -20.43
C GLY A 483 -6.12 -2.87 -20.78
N ASN A 484 -7.21 -3.37 -20.20
CA ASN A 484 -8.54 -2.77 -20.37
C ASN A 484 -8.64 -1.42 -19.62
N PRO A 485 -8.97 -0.30 -20.29
CA PRO A 485 -8.88 1.04 -19.69
C PRO A 485 -9.68 1.26 -18.41
N VAL A 486 -10.91 0.73 -18.34
CA VAL A 486 -11.74 0.86 -17.13
C VAL A 486 -11.12 0.08 -15.97
N ALA A 487 -10.54 -1.08 -16.27
CA ALA A 487 -9.90 -1.91 -15.28
C ALA A 487 -8.60 -1.27 -14.78
N ALA A 488 -7.79 -0.68 -15.69
CA ALA A 488 -6.60 0.09 -15.34
C ALA A 488 -6.96 1.24 -14.39
N MET A 489 -7.93 2.09 -14.77
CA MET A 489 -8.34 3.23 -13.94
C MET A 489 -8.86 2.79 -12.57
N VAL A 490 -9.72 1.78 -12.51
CA VAL A 490 -10.24 1.26 -11.23
C VAL A 490 -9.11 0.70 -10.36
N CYS A 491 -8.18 -0.08 -10.94
CA CYS A 491 -7.06 -0.62 -10.16
C CYS A 491 -6.13 0.48 -9.66
N THR A 492 -5.88 1.51 -10.47
CA THR A 492 -5.10 2.68 -10.05
C THR A 492 -5.78 3.41 -8.90
N LEU A 493 -7.07 3.72 -9.02
CA LEU A 493 -7.80 4.46 -7.99
C LEU A 493 -7.88 3.69 -6.66
N ILE A 494 -8.17 2.39 -6.72
CA ILE A 494 -8.41 1.58 -5.53
C ILE A 494 -7.10 1.12 -4.87
N PHE A 495 -6.09 0.71 -5.65
CA PHE A 495 -4.88 0.11 -5.11
C PHE A 495 -3.66 1.03 -5.22
N ALA A 496 -3.37 1.56 -6.41
CA ALA A 496 -2.15 2.33 -6.63
C ALA A 496 -2.20 3.70 -5.94
N ARG A 497 -3.33 4.41 -5.96
CA ARG A 497 -3.48 5.73 -5.33
C ARG A 497 -3.14 5.68 -3.85
N PRO A 498 -3.83 4.90 -2.97
CA PRO A 498 -3.52 4.93 -1.55
C PRO A 498 -2.09 4.46 -1.25
N ALA A 499 -1.54 3.55 -2.06
CA ALA A 499 -0.13 3.17 -2.00
C ALA A 499 0.81 4.34 -2.33
N MET A 500 0.54 5.09 -3.40
CA MET A 500 1.31 6.27 -3.80
C MET A 500 1.22 7.39 -2.75
N ALA A 501 0.07 7.60 -2.12
CA ALA A 501 -0.06 8.55 -1.00
C ALA A 501 0.86 8.20 0.18
N LEU A 502 0.92 6.90 0.55
CA LEU A 502 1.79 6.41 1.60
C LEU A 502 3.28 6.51 1.22
N LEU A 503 3.63 6.15 -0.01
CA LEU A 503 4.99 6.27 -0.57
C LEU A 503 5.44 7.73 -0.66
N ALA A 504 4.53 8.66 -0.95
CA ALA A 504 4.78 10.10 -0.98
C ALA A 504 4.89 10.72 0.42
N GLY A 505 4.47 10.00 1.46
CA GLY A 505 4.54 10.42 2.86
C GLY A 505 3.28 11.06 3.42
N ALA A 506 2.15 11.06 2.70
CA ALA A 506 0.87 11.57 3.18
C ALA A 506 0.14 10.60 4.14
N GLY A 507 0.60 9.35 4.17
CA GLY A 507 -0.07 8.26 4.89
C GLY A 507 -1.12 7.55 4.03
N TRP A 508 -1.91 6.69 4.67
CA TRP A 508 -2.93 5.90 4.00
C TRP A 508 -4.31 6.54 4.14
N GLU A 509 -4.88 6.95 3.02
CA GLU A 509 -6.19 7.58 2.97
C GLU A 509 -7.19 6.72 2.20
N GLU A 510 -8.34 6.47 2.82
CA GLU A 510 -9.46 5.79 2.18
C GLU A 510 -10.36 6.82 1.49
N PRO A 511 -10.82 6.57 0.25
CA PRO A 511 -11.69 7.49 -0.45
C PRO A 511 -13.05 7.59 0.26
N GLN A 512 -13.52 8.83 0.43
CA GLN A 512 -14.84 9.07 0.99
C GLN A 512 -15.93 8.52 0.09
N GLY A 513 -16.86 7.75 0.66
CA GLY A 513 -18.03 7.22 -0.04
C GLY A 513 -19.32 7.49 0.72
N PHE A 514 -20.41 7.66 -0.04
CA PHE A 514 -21.72 8.03 0.47
C PHE A 514 -22.74 6.97 0.11
N ASP A 515 -23.57 6.56 1.07
CA ASP A 515 -24.70 5.69 0.78
C ASP A 515 -25.82 6.51 0.13
N VAL A 516 -26.20 6.13 -1.09
CA VAL A 516 -27.19 6.84 -1.90
C VAL A 516 -28.17 5.87 -2.56
N PRO A 517 -29.41 6.29 -2.85
CA PRO A 517 -30.37 5.43 -3.55
C PRO A 517 -29.91 5.12 -4.98
N ALA A 518 -30.02 3.87 -5.40
CA ALA A 518 -29.75 3.44 -6.77
C ALA A 518 -30.85 3.94 -7.73
N ALA A 519 -30.46 4.41 -8.91
CA ALA A 519 -31.36 4.67 -10.06
C ALA A 519 -31.29 3.54 -11.11
N PHE A 520 -30.83 2.35 -10.72
CA PHE A 520 -30.63 1.21 -11.59
C PHE A 520 -31.09 -0.09 -10.94
N GLU A 521 -31.21 -1.13 -11.75
CA GLU A 521 -31.47 -2.50 -11.31
C GLU A 521 -30.29 -3.40 -11.70
N LYS A 522 -29.85 -4.27 -10.79
CA LYS A 522 -28.77 -5.22 -11.04
C LYS A 522 -28.83 -6.43 -10.13
N ARG A 523 -28.63 -7.61 -10.71
CA ARG A 523 -28.35 -8.84 -9.97
C ARG A 523 -26.86 -9.07 -9.86
N LYS A 524 -26.32 -8.85 -8.66
CA LYS A 524 -24.91 -9.04 -8.35
C LYS A 524 -24.64 -10.45 -7.82
N LYS A 525 -23.60 -11.09 -8.38
CA LYS A 525 -23.13 -12.40 -7.95
C LYS A 525 -22.15 -12.26 -6.76
N PRO A 526 -22.06 -13.28 -5.89
CA PRO A 526 -21.10 -13.28 -4.79
C PRO A 526 -19.67 -13.50 -5.29
N GLY A 527 -18.70 -13.23 -4.42
CA GLY A 527 -17.29 -13.61 -4.56
C GLY A 527 -16.39 -12.55 -5.18
N ARG A 528 -16.92 -11.39 -5.58
CA ARG A 528 -16.10 -10.26 -6.05
C ARG A 528 -16.72 -8.93 -5.68
N ARG A 529 -15.89 -7.98 -5.26
CA ARG A 529 -16.26 -6.58 -5.18
C ARG A 529 -16.41 -6.00 -6.59
N GLU A 530 -17.50 -5.29 -6.84
CA GLU A 530 -17.75 -4.64 -8.14
C GLU A 530 -17.66 -3.12 -8.00
N TYR A 531 -16.85 -2.48 -8.86
CA TYR A 531 -16.77 -1.03 -9.01
C TYR A 531 -17.43 -0.64 -10.34
N LEU A 532 -18.63 -0.09 -10.25
CA LEU A 532 -19.42 0.32 -11.40
C LEU A 532 -19.22 1.81 -11.67
N ARG A 533 -18.85 2.16 -12.90
CA ARG A 533 -18.85 3.55 -13.37
C ARG A 533 -20.21 4.19 -13.14
N ALA A 534 -20.24 5.29 -12.41
CA ALA A 534 -21.47 5.90 -11.94
C ALA A 534 -21.40 7.43 -11.92
N ARG A 535 -22.56 8.05 -11.82
CA ARG A 535 -22.72 9.50 -11.63
C ARG A 535 -23.95 9.78 -10.77
N MET A 536 -24.03 10.98 -10.20
CA MET A 536 -25.15 11.37 -9.33
C MET A 536 -26.16 12.23 -10.09
N ARG A 537 -27.43 11.82 -10.12
CA ARG A 537 -28.53 12.61 -10.71
C ARG A 537 -29.74 12.57 -9.79
N GLY A 538 -30.29 13.75 -9.48
CA GLY A 538 -31.47 13.87 -8.60
C GLY A 538 -31.31 13.20 -7.23
N GLY A 539 -30.10 13.22 -6.66
CA GLY A 539 -29.79 12.56 -5.39
C GLY A 539 -29.69 11.03 -5.47
N ARG A 540 -29.56 10.44 -6.67
CA ARG A 540 -29.47 9.00 -6.90
C ARG A 540 -28.28 8.63 -7.77
N ALA A 541 -27.74 7.43 -7.57
CA ALA A 541 -26.64 6.91 -8.39
C ALA A 541 -27.17 6.26 -9.67
N GLU A 542 -26.77 6.79 -10.82
CA GLU A 542 -26.92 6.14 -12.13
C GLU A 542 -25.64 5.38 -12.46
N VAL A 543 -25.74 4.17 -13.02
CA VAL A 543 -24.58 3.40 -13.50
C VAL A 543 -24.53 3.41 -15.03
N PHE A 544 -23.33 3.36 -15.57
CA PHE A 544 -23.14 3.27 -17.01
C PHE A 544 -23.73 1.96 -17.53
N ALA A 545 -24.54 2.03 -18.60
CA ALA A 545 -25.34 0.90 -19.06
C ALA A 545 -24.51 -0.35 -19.42
N SER A 546 -23.28 -0.16 -19.91
CA SER A 546 -22.37 -1.26 -20.21
C SER A 546 -21.41 -1.53 -19.06
N GLU A 547 -21.29 -2.79 -18.65
CA GLU A 547 -20.27 -3.24 -17.68
C GLU A 547 -18.94 -3.64 -18.34
N GLY A 548 -18.81 -3.51 -19.67
CA GLY A 548 -17.60 -3.89 -20.39
C GLY A 548 -16.39 -3.05 -19.98
N SER A 549 -15.29 -3.71 -19.61
CA SER A 549 -14.05 -3.07 -19.13
C SER A 549 -13.24 -2.37 -20.22
N GLY A 550 -13.49 -2.70 -21.50
CA GLY A 550 -12.89 -2.01 -22.64
C GLY A 550 -13.65 -0.76 -23.11
N ARG A 551 -14.79 -0.41 -22.48
CA ARG A 551 -15.64 0.70 -22.94
C ARG A 551 -15.17 2.04 -22.37
N ILE A 552 -14.23 2.69 -23.05
CA ILE A 552 -13.62 3.97 -22.64
C ILE A 552 -14.65 5.08 -22.43
N SER A 553 -15.70 5.16 -23.26
CA SER A 553 -16.73 6.21 -23.14
C SER A 553 -17.42 6.25 -21.77
N GLY A 554 -17.47 5.12 -21.06
CA GLY A 554 -18.00 5.07 -19.71
C GLY A 554 -17.12 5.76 -18.67
N LEU A 555 -15.81 5.91 -18.92
CA LEU A 555 -14.90 6.63 -18.03
C LEU A 555 -15.18 8.13 -18.05
N SER A 556 -15.31 8.71 -19.24
CA SER A 556 -15.66 10.13 -19.42
C SER A 556 -17.09 10.46 -18.98
N TRP A 557 -18.02 9.50 -19.08
CA TRP A 557 -19.40 9.69 -18.63
C TRP A 557 -19.55 9.68 -17.09
N ALA A 558 -18.66 8.97 -16.39
CA ALA A 558 -18.74 8.77 -14.95
C ALA A 558 -18.17 9.95 -14.16
N GLU A 559 -18.73 10.16 -12.97
CA GLU A 559 -18.27 11.15 -11.98
C GLU A 559 -17.76 10.45 -10.70
N GLY A 560 -17.79 9.12 -10.68
CA GLY A 560 -17.40 8.27 -9.57
C GLY A 560 -17.67 6.79 -9.83
N LEU A 561 -17.57 6.00 -8.76
CA LEU A 561 -17.78 4.57 -8.75
C LEU A 561 -18.90 4.21 -7.75
N VAL A 562 -19.83 3.35 -8.14
CA VAL A 562 -20.62 2.59 -7.17
C VAL A 562 -19.83 1.37 -6.76
N GLU A 563 -19.53 1.26 -5.47
CA GLU A 563 -18.90 0.09 -4.85
C GLU A 563 -19.98 -0.87 -4.35
N LEU A 564 -19.88 -2.12 -4.79
CA LEU A 564 -20.70 -3.22 -4.29
C LEU A 564 -19.77 -4.28 -3.69
N ASP A 565 -20.01 -4.64 -2.44
CA ASP A 565 -19.22 -5.60 -1.63
C ASP A 565 -19.09 -7.01 -2.25
N GLU A 566 -18.56 -7.98 -1.53
CA GLU A 566 -18.36 -9.33 -2.07
C GLU A 566 -19.65 -10.18 -2.06
N ALA A 567 -20.72 -9.75 -1.40
CA ALA A 567 -21.93 -10.52 -1.21
C ALA A 567 -22.80 -10.59 -2.49
N ALA A 568 -23.66 -11.60 -2.55
CA ALA A 568 -24.72 -11.62 -3.55
C ALA A 568 -25.78 -10.57 -3.19
N ARG A 569 -26.26 -9.80 -4.17
CA ARG A 569 -27.26 -8.76 -3.91
C ARG A 569 -28.15 -8.52 -5.13
N ASP A 570 -29.44 -8.39 -4.89
CA ASP A 570 -30.37 -7.86 -5.90
C ASP A 570 -30.61 -6.38 -5.59
N ILE A 571 -30.11 -5.52 -6.47
CA ILE A 571 -30.23 -4.06 -6.37
C ILE A 571 -31.44 -3.67 -7.21
N LYS A 572 -32.42 -3.04 -6.55
CA LYS A 572 -33.57 -2.42 -7.21
C LYS A 572 -33.46 -0.90 -7.10
N PRO A 573 -34.11 -0.13 -7.99
CA PRO A 573 -34.19 1.31 -7.83
C PRO A 573 -34.67 1.71 -6.42
N GLY A 574 -33.96 2.65 -5.79
CA GLY A 574 -34.18 3.08 -4.42
C GLY A 574 -33.34 2.35 -3.37
N ALA A 575 -32.73 1.20 -3.69
CA ALA A 575 -31.84 0.51 -2.75
C ALA A 575 -30.56 1.33 -2.48
N MET A 576 -30.12 1.38 -1.23
CA MET A 576 -28.90 2.11 -0.85
C MET A 576 -27.65 1.40 -1.37
N VAL A 577 -26.82 2.12 -2.11
CA VAL A 577 -25.52 1.69 -2.63
C VAL A 577 -24.46 2.71 -2.28
N ARG A 578 -23.21 2.27 -2.09
CA ARG A 578 -22.10 3.16 -1.78
C ARG A 578 -21.57 3.80 -3.06
N PHE A 579 -21.62 5.12 -3.14
CA PHE A 579 -21.05 5.92 -4.23
C PHE A 579 -19.78 6.63 -3.77
N ILE A 580 -18.70 6.44 -4.52
CA ILE A 580 -17.38 7.02 -4.30
C ILE A 580 -17.13 8.04 -5.43
N PRO A 581 -17.25 9.36 -5.20
CA PRO A 581 -16.99 10.35 -6.23
C PRO A 581 -15.50 10.34 -6.63
N TYR A 582 -15.17 10.64 -7.89
CA TYR A 582 -13.77 10.74 -8.31
C TYR A 582 -12.99 11.80 -7.54
N GLY A 583 -13.66 12.90 -7.16
CA GLY A 583 -13.06 13.93 -6.31
C GLY A 583 -12.65 13.45 -4.91
N SER A 584 -13.02 12.24 -4.47
CA SER A 584 -12.54 11.66 -3.21
C SER A 584 -11.15 11.00 -3.33
N PHE A 585 -10.62 10.85 -4.54
CA PHE A 585 -9.28 10.32 -4.78
C PHE A 585 -8.21 11.40 -4.97
N THR A 586 -8.66 12.62 -5.29
CA THR A 586 -7.84 13.82 -5.43
C THR A 586 -8.03 14.66 -4.17
N GLY A 587 -6.96 14.81 -3.38
CA GLY A 587 -6.98 15.55 -2.11
C GLY A 587 -7.01 17.05 -2.28
#